data_AF-A0A3P7B718-F1
#
_entry.id   AF-A0A3P7B718-F1
#
_cell.length_a   1.000
_cell.length_b   1.000
_cell.length_c   1.000
_cell.angle_alpha   90.00
_cell.angle_beta   90.00
_cell.angle_gamma   90.00
#
_symmetry.space_group_name_H-M   'P 1'
#
loop_
_entity.id
_entity.type
_entity.pdbx_description
1 polymer ?
#
loop_
_entity_poly.entity_id
_entity_poly.type
_entity_poly.pdbx_seq_one_letter_code
_entity_poly.pdbx_strand_id
1 'polypeptide(L)'
;MARKFHPDKNRAPGATEAFKKIGSAFATLTNSEKRRRYDLYGSVDEPAPSVTRQRHGDVFYQFDGHPGFDADVFNIFFNGGFPFVYRNHRAQTHQPRESERESTYLAYVQILPLLILFGLSFFSNLFVKDAPFSLTRTTKYPVERVTNQHHVNYYVKPTFSEDFDGNLAHMESQVEEQYVYYLRDRCYKEQNQSTCLTEVVGIMLTKFLKLPKAWATAEIATIRFASTAALPERLFRSFFYVPGDQEHRISKMLKISSSPATLPESIPDILVLDCEDAVSFANKDKARSTIASAFASGSIKKSLRPHQSVSLRINPPTTGLAGADLDQVLSKCIQTTDATGSDQWLGPDLITLPKTESIDELLWVEARIQKLFKEASKPVANISLIGMIESPKSLLNMTDLCKEAKQLKIPLVAMVFGSDDYCASLGKCPTPIVTVSVLHIYLSIVFFTDAGIVQTFLACVTHSVGREETNFPRRYMVTVCKAYGLAAVDMVDTDLANMDSFRKNCEFGSQIGYSGKQLIHPKQLEDANIAFSPNPKLVAWAIALVEAAAEASASRALAAGAFTFEGHMIDRPTIRQAQRLVRMAKLVHSS
;
A
#
# COMPACT_ATOMS: atom_id res chain seq x y z
N MET A 1 -3.31 -30.60 -30.46
CA MET A 1 -3.02 -31.25 -29.16
C MET A 1 -3.50 -32.71 -29.09
N ALA A 2 -4.75 -33.03 -29.47
CA ALA A 2 -5.34 -34.37 -29.33
C ALA A 2 -4.53 -35.55 -29.96
N ARG A 3 -3.85 -35.33 -31.09
CA ARG A 3 -3.00 -36.36 -31.73
C ARG A 3 -1.76 -36.80 -30.93
N LYS A 4 -1.26 -35.98 -30.00
CA LYS A 4 -0.07 -36.30 -29.16
C LYS A 4 -0.43 -37.11 -27.90
N PHE A 5 -1.69 -37.06 -27.47
CA PHE A 5 -2.16 -37.70 -26.22
C PHE A 5 -3.10 -38.88 -26.47
N HIS A 6 -3.21 -39.33 -27.73
CA HIS A 6 -3.99 -40.52 -28.06
C HIS A 6 -3.39 -41.75 -27.38
N PRO A 7 -4.20 -42.63 -26.77
CA PRO A 7 -3.71 -43.80 -26.02
C PRO A 7 -2.85 -44.76 -26.86
N ASP A 8 -3.03 -44.79 -28.19
CA ASP A 8 -2.18 -45.59 -29.08
C ASP A 8 -0.74 -45.06 -29.23
N LYS A 9 -0.53 -43.76 -29.01
CA LYS A 9 0.79 -43.09 -29.15
C LYS A 9 1.47 -42.78 -27.83
N ASN A 10 0.72 -42.74 -26.73
CA ASN A 10 1.24 -42.49 -25.39
C ASN A 10 0.81 -43.60 -24.43
N ARG A 11 1.76 -44.50 -24.11
CA ARG A 11 1.55 -45.66 -23.21
C ARG A 11 1.87 -45.37 -21.74
N ALA A 12 2.03 -44.12 -21.35
CA ALA A 12 2.28 -43.75 -19.96
C ALA A 12 1.08 -44.14 -19.06
N PRO A 13 1.32 -44.56 -17.80
CA PRO A 13 0.23 -44.85 -16.86
C PRO A 13 -0.65 -43.60 -16.67
N GLY A 14 -1.97 -43.77 -16.80
CA GLY A 14 -2.94 -42.67 -16.73
C GLY A 14 -3.20 -41.90 -18.03
N ALA A 15 -2.52 -42.22 -19.14
CA ALA A 15 -2.70 -41.52 -20.42
C ALA A 15 -4.14 -41.59 -20.97
N THR A 16 -4.83 -42.72 -20.78
CA THR A 16 -6.23 -42.90 -21.19
C THR A 16 -7.19 -42.00 -20.42
N GLU A 17 -6.96 -41.80 -19.11
CA GLU A 17 -7.77 -40.90 -18.29
C GLU A 17 -7.51 -39.44 -18.63
N ALA A 18 -6.25 -39.07 -18.85
CA ALA A 18 -5.88 -37.73 -19.29
C ALA A 18 -6.52 -37.40 -20.65
N PHE A 19 -6.54 -38.35 -21.58
CA PHE A 19 -7.21 -38.17 -22.87
C PHE A 19 -8.73 -38.00 -22.71
N LYS A 20 -9.38 -38.78 -21.81
CA LYS A 20 -10.80 -38.64 -21.50
C LYS A 20 -11.12 -37.27 -20.89
N LYS A 21 -10.27 -36.75 -20.00
CA LYS A 21 -10.40 -35.40 -19.41
C LYS A 21 -10.27 -34.29 -20.46
N ILE A 22 -9.31 -34.42 -21.39
CA ILE A 22 -9.14 -33.46 -22.49
C ILE A 22 -10.36 -33.48 -23.42
N GLY A 23 -10.91 -34.67 -23.72
CA GLY A 23 -12.14 -34.80 -24.51
C GLY A 23 -13.36 -34.16 -23.84
N SER A 24 -13.52 -34.37 -22.53
CA SER A 24 -14.59 -33.77 -21.73
C SER A 24 -14.47 -32.24 -21.65
N ALA A 25 -13.26 -31.72 -21.43
CA ALA A 25 -12.99 -30.29 -21.41
C ALA A 25 -13.30 -29.65 -22.77
N PHE A 26 -12.91 -30.29 -23.89
CA PHE A 26 -13.24 -29.80 -25.22
C PHE A 26 -14.75 -29.78 -25.46
N ALA A 27 -15.46 -30.87 -25.16
CA ALA A 27 -16.92 -30.94 -25.32
C ALA A 27 -17.67 -29.90 -24.47
N THR A 28 -17.13 -29.55 -23.29
CA THR A 28 -17.69 -28.55 -22.39
C THR A 28 -17.42 -27.13 -22.88
N LEU A 29 -16.20 -26.84 -23.34
CA LEU A 29 -15.79 -25.50 -23.79
C LEU A 29 -16.30 -25.15 -25.19
N THR A 30 -16.52 -26.13 -26.07
CA THR A 30 -17.08 -25.91 -27.41
C THR A 30 -18.58 -25.62 -27.37
N ASN A 31 -19.31 -26.16 -26.40
CA ASN A 31 -20.74 -25.88 -26.24
C ASN A 31 -20.94 -24.70 -25.27
N SER A 32 -21.45 -23.58 -25.79
CA SER A 32 -21.62 -22.34 -25.03
C SER A 32 -22.48 -22.49 -23.77
N GLU A 33 -23.46 -23.41 -23.79
CA GLU A 33 -24.36 -23.66 -22.68
C GLU A 33 -23.71 -24.52 -21.59
N LYS A 34 -22.93 -25.54 -21.98
CA LYS A 34 -22.17 -26.37 -21.02
C LYS A 34 -21.03 -25.59 -20.39
N ARG A 35 -20.35 -24.72 -21.15
CA ARG A 35 -19.34 -23.79 -20.65
C ARG A 35 -19.93 -22.86 -19.59
N ARG A 36 -21.06 -22.21 -19.90
CA ARG A 36 -21.74 -21.33 -18.94
C ARG A 36 -22.16 -22.06 -17.67
N ARG A 37 -22.63 -23.31 -17.78
CA ARG A 37 -22.97 -24.14 -16.61
C ARG A 37 -21.74 -24.49 -15.78
N TYR A 38 -20.64 -24.86 -16.41
CA TYR A 38 -19.37 -25.11 -15.72
C TYR A 38 -18.83 -23.85 -15.02
N ASP A 39 -18.91 -22.69 -15.68
CA ASP A 39 -18.47 -21.41 -15.11
C ASP A 39 -19.29 -21.00 -13.87
N LEU A 40 -20.54 -21.48 -13.76
CA LEU A 40 -21.44 -21.20 -12.63
C LEU A 40 -21.34 -22.22 -11.49
N TYR A 41 -21.21 -23.51 -11.80
CA TYR A 41 -21.35 -24.60 -10.82
C TYR A 41 -20.10 -25.48 -10.65
N GLY A 42 -19.04 -25.27 -11.44
CA GLY A 42 -17.78 -26.00 -11.35
C GLY A 42 -17.80 -27.45 -11.83
N SER A 43 -18.97 -28.02 -12.13
CA SER A 43 -19.11 -29.36 -12.73
C SER A 43 -20.34 -29.43 -13.66
N VAL A 44 -20.34 -30.36 -14.62
CA VAL A 44 -21.38 -30.47 -15.67
C VAL A 44 -22.45 -31.52 -15.32
N ASP A 45 -22.22 -32.34 -14.30
CA ASP A 45 -23.00 -33.56 -14.02
C ASP A 45 -24.03 -33.41 -12.88
N GLU A 46 -24.16 -32.22 -12.29
CA GLU A 46 -25.19 -31.94 -11.27
C GLU A 46 -26.50 -31.41 -11.92
N PRO A 47 -27.68 -31.93 -11.54
CA PRO A 47 -28.94 -31.50 -12.12
C PRO A 47 -29.32 -30.08 -11.66
N ALA A 48 -29.65 -29.22 -12.63
CA ALA A 48 -30.06 -27.85 -12.38
C ALA A 48 -31.46 -27.77 -11.73
N PRO A 49 -31.70 -26.87 -10.74
CA PRO A 49 -33.04 -26.61 -10.26
C PRO A 49 -33.85 -25.87 -11.34
N SER A 50 -35.11 -26.26 -11.48
CA SER A 50 -36.03 -25.77 -12.51
C SER A 50 -36.44 -24.31 -12.28
N VAL A 51 -36.12 -23.42 -13.22
CA VAL A 51 -36.67 -22.05 -13.26
C VAL A 51 -37.35 -21.81 -14.60
N THR A 52 -38.65 -21.57 -14.53
CA THR A 52 -39.57 -21.30 -15.64
C THR A 52 -39.26 -19.95 -16.29
N ARG A 53 -39.17 -19.95 -17.63
CA ARG A 53 -38.97 -18.76 -18.46
C ARG A 53 -40.22 -17.87 -18.49
N GLN A 54 -40.07 -16.58 -18.19
CA GLN A 54 -40.90 -15.52 -18.80
C GLN A 54 -40.03 -14.40 -19.39
N ARG A 55 -40.50 -13.87 -20.52
CA ARG A 55 -39.80 -13.01 -21.47
C ARG A 55 -39.72 -11.55 -21.01
N HIS A 56 -38.54 -10.97 -21.29
CA HIS A 56 -38.19 -9.56 -21.54
C HIS A 56 -39.18 -8.42 -21.21
N GLY A 57 -38.65 -7.46 -20.45
CA GLY A 57 -38.98 -6.04 -20.58
C GLY A 57 -38.46 -5.23 -19.40
N ASP A 58 -37.35 -4.50 -19.62
CA ASP A 58 -36.80 -3.33 -18.92
C ASP A 58 -36.99 -3.10 -17.40
N VAL A 59 -35.99 -2.38 -16.85
CA VAL A 59 -36.06 -1.43 -15.72
C VAL A 59 -35.42 -1.87 -14.39
N PHE A 60 -34.36 -1.13 -14.05
CA PHE A 60 -33.85 -0.66 -12.76
C PHE A 60 -33.66 -1.60 -11.55
N TYR A 61 -32.47 -1.44 -10.96
CA TYR A 61 -32.04 -1.85 -9.63
C TYR A 61 -33.11 -1.71 -8.53
N GLN A 62 -33.37 -2.79 -7.80
CA GLN A 62 -33.76 -2.71 -6.40
C GLN A 62 -33.35 -3.96 -5.60
N PHE A 63 -32.26 -3.81 -4.85
CA PHE A 63 -31.99 -4.34 -3.50
C PHE A 63 -32.79 -5.58 -3.04
N ASP A 64 -32.20 -6.78 -3.19
CA ASP A 64 -32.68 -8.03 -2.57
C ASP A 64 -32.27 -8.09 -1.09
N GLY A 65 -33.24 -7.87 -0.20
CA GLY A 65 -33.20 -8.28 1.20
C GLY A 65 -33.94 -9.61 1.38
N HIS A 66 -33.35 -10.48 2.19
CA HIS A 66 -33.77 -11.84 2.55
C HIS A 66 -35.26 -12.01 2.98
N PRO A 67 -35.79 -13.26 2.91
CA PRO A 67 -37.20 -13.59 2.81
C PRO A 67 -37.93 -13.54 4.15
N GLY A 68 -39.15 -12.97 4.14
CA GLY A 68 -40.03 -13.03 5.31
C GLY A 68 -41.15 -11.99 5.37
N PHE A 69 -41.45 -11.25 4.30
CA PHE A 69 -42.56 -10.30 4.29
C PHE A 69 -43.26 -10.30 2.93
N ASP A 70 -44.52 -10.75 2.90
CA ASP A 70 -45.35 -10.79 1.70
C ASP A 70 -45.57 -9.37 1.14
N ALA A 71 -45.08 -9.14 -0.08
CA ALA A 71 -45.19 -7.87 -0.81
C ALA A 71 -46.65 -7.51 -1.18
N ASP A 72 -47.60 -8.44 -1.04
CA ASP A 72 -49.02 -8.21 -1.33
C ASP A 72 -49.72 -7.33 -0.29
N VAL A 73 -49.22 -7.29 0.95
CA VAL A 73 -49.74 -6.37 1.98
C VAL A 73 -49.35 -4.93 1.70
N PHE A 74 -48.17 -4.71 1.10
CA PHE A 74 -47.63 -3.37 0.84
C PHE A 74 -48.31 -2.67 -0.35
N ASN A 75 -48.71 -3.44 -1.38
CA ASN A 75 -49.40 -2.93 -2.56
C ASN A 75 -50.87 -2.53 -2.29
N ILE A 76 -51.53 -3.14 -1.30
CA ILE A 76 -52.88 -2.74 -0.87
C ILE A 76 -52.85 -1.35 -0.18
N PHE A 77 -51.70 -0.95 0.37
CA PHE A 77 -51.60 0.23 1.24
C PHE A 77 -51.21 1.55 0.58
N PHE A 78 -50.43 1.53 -0.50
CA PHE A 78 -49.72 2.74 -0.96
C PHE A 78 -49.95 3.17 -2.43
N ASN A 79 -50.84 2.53 -3.19
CA ASN A 79 -50.93 2.77 -4.64
C ASN A 79 -51.91 3.89 -5.07
N GLY A 80 -51.97 5.00 -4.33
CA GLY A 80 -52.96 6.07 -4.52
C GLY A 80 -52.36 7.46 -4.75
N GLY A 81 -51.50 7.61 -5.76
CA GLY A 81 -51.30 8.89 -6.48
C GLY A 81 -50.36 9.94 -5.90
N PHE A 82 -49.20 10.13 -6.55
CA PHE A 82 -48.51 11.43 -6.62
C PHE A 82 -47.90 11.62 -8.03
N PRO A 83 -48.31 12.67 -8.78
CA PRO A 83 -47.82 12.93 -10.14
C PRO A 83 -46.62 13.89 -10.10
N PHE A 84 -45.56 13.64 -10.91
CA PHE A 84 -44.76 14.65 -11.64
C PHE A 84 -43.48 13.99 -12.21
N VAL A 85 -43.55 13.46 -13.44
CA VAL A 85 -42.40 13.40 -14.36
C VAL A 85 -42.91 13.82 -15.75
N TYR A 86 -42.26 14.84 -16.30
CA TYR A 86 -42.43 15.38 -17.65
C TYR A 86 -42.41 14.28 -18.72
N ARG A 87 -43.46 14.20 -19.55
CA ARG A 87 -43.40 13.56 -20.87
C ARG A 87 -43.99 14.53 -21.90
N ASN A 88 -43.19 14.76 -22.95
CA ASN A 88 -43.39 15.76 -23.99
C ASN A 88 -44.76 15.70 -24.68
N HIS A 89 -45.21 16.90 -25.05
CA HIS A 89 -46.40 17.22 -25.85
C HIS A 89 -46.78 16.24 -26.96
N ARG A 90 -48.06 15.87 -26.98
CA ARG A 90 -48.94 16.15 -28.13
C ARG A 90 -50.40 16.28 -27.68
N ALA A 91 -51.09 17.19 -28.34
CA ALA A 91 -52.35 17.83 -27.98
C ALA A 91 -53.57 16.89 -27.84
N GLN A 92 -54.47 17.22 -26.89
CA GLN A 92 -55.88 17.58 -27.17
C GLN A 92 -56.67 17.97 -25.90
N THR A 93 -57.11 19.23 -25.91
CA THR A 93 -58.37 19.86 -25.44
C THR A 93 -59.38 19.19 -24.47
N HIS A 94 -59.80 20.01 -23.48
CA HIS A 94 -61.11 20.14 -22.76
C HIS A 94 -61.58 18.96 -21.86
N GLN A 95 -62.15 19.07 -20.64
CA GLN A 95 -62.92 20.08 -19.86
C GLN A 95 -62.96 19.65 -18.35
N PRO A 96 -63.44 20.47 -17.37
CA PRO A 96 -63.32 20.22 -15.92
C PRO A 96 -64.64 19.81 -15.18
N ARG A 97 -64.50 19.45 -13.88
CA ARG A 97 -65.51 19.19 -12.78
C ARG A 97 -65.78 17.72 -12.48
N GLU A 98 -66.02 17.23 -11.26
CA GLU A 98 -66.22 17.74 -9.89
C GLU A 98 -66.20 16.52 -8.94
N SER A 99 -65.74 16.66 -7.69
CA SER A 99 -66.30 16.05 -6.45
C SER A 99 -65.24 15.77 -5.37
N GLU A 100 -65.30 16.54 -4.29
CA GLU A 100 -64.28 16.68 -3.25
C GLU A 100 -64.81 16.22 -1.87
N ARG A 101 -65.52 15.08 -1.79
CA ARG A 101 -66.17 14.65 -0.52
C ARG A 101 -65.98 13.20 -0.07
N GLU A 102 -65.21 12.36 -0.76
CA GLU A 102 -64.91 10.98 -0.30
C GLU A 102 -63.58 10.83 0.46
N SER A 103 -62.74 11.87 0.53
CA SER A 103 -61.31 11.71 0.84
C SER A 103 -60.96 11.50 2.32
N THR A 104 -61.86 11.77 3.27
CA THR A 104 -61.48 11.73 4.71
C THR A 104 -61.58 10.34 5.34
N TYR A 105 -62.57 9.52 4.98
CA TYR A 105 -62.71 8.16 5.51
C TYR A 105 -61.68 7.18 4.91
N LEU A 106 -61.29 7.40 3.65
CA LEU A 106 -60.26 6.62 2.98
C LEU A 106 -58.87 6.80 3.62
N ALA A 107 -58.57 7.99 4.16
CA ALA A 107 -57.29 8.26 4.82
C ALA A 107 -57.13 7.51 6.15
N TYR A 108 -58.19 7.32 6.94
CA TYR A 108 -58.12 6.56 8.20
C TYR A 108 -57.98 5.06 7.97
N VAL A 109 -58.65 4.52 6.95
CA VAL A 109 -58.55 3.09 6.57
C VAL A 109 -57.14 2.77 6.02
N GLN A 110 -56.45 3.75 5.43
CA GLN A 110 -55.07 3.63 4.96
C GLN A 110 -54.00 3.59 6.07
N ILE A 111 -54.31 3.96 7.31
CA ILE A 111 -53.31 3.97 8.40
C ILE A 111 -53.43 2.73 9.30
N LEU A 112 -54.57 2.04 9.28
CA LEU A 112 -54.89 0.95 10.21
C LEU A 112 -53.90 -0.25 10.11
N PRO A 113 -53.50 -0.73 8.94
CA PRO A 113 -52.57 -1.86 8.80
C PRO A 113 -51.11 -1.51 9.02
N LEU A 114 -50.72 -0.23 8.89
CA LEU A 114 -49.42 0.22 9.38
C LEU A 114 -49.34 0.11 10.91
N LEU A 115 -50.42 0.45 11.62
CA LEU A 115 -50.49 0.27 13.07
C LEU A 115 -50.48 -1.21 13.48
N ILE A 116 -51.16 -2.07 12.72
CA ILE A 116 -51.14 -3.53 12.96
C ILE A 116 -49.75 -4.12 12.68
N LEU A 117 -49.06 -3.69 11.61
CA LEU A 117 -47.69 -4.10 11.30
C LEU A 117 -46.70 -3.67 12.40
N PHE A 118 -46.83 -2.42 12.86
CA PHE A 118 -46.00 -1.90 13.93
C PHE A 118 -46.26 -2.63 15.24
N GLY A 119 -47.53 -2.92 15.54
CA GLY A 119 -47.93 -3.74 16.69
C GLY A 119 -47.33 -5.14 16.64
N LEU A 120 -47.46 -5.86 15.51
CA LEU A 120 -46.95 -7.22 15.35
C LEU A 120 -45.41 -7.29 15.46
N SER A 121 -44.71 -6.32 14.87
CA SER A 121 -43.24 -6.21 14.99
C SER A 121 -42.79 -5.90 16.43
N PHE A 122 -43.56 -5.06 17.14
CA PHE A 122 -43.29 -4.73 18.54
C PHE A 122 -43.55 -5.92 19.47
N PHE A 123 -44.62 -6.69 19.22
CA PHE A 123 -44.94 -7.90 19.98
C PHE A 123 -43.97 -9.06 19.68
N SER A 124 -43.45 -9.20 18.45
CA SER A 124 -42.46 -10.25 18.13
C SER A 124 -41.14 -10.09 18.89
N ASN A 125 -40.74 -8.85 19.22
CA ASN A 125 -39.53 -8.60 20.02
C ASN A 125 -39.71 -8.91 21.51
N LEU A 126 -40.95 -9.02 22.00
CA LEU A 126 -41.23 -9.34 23.40
C LEU A 126 -41.06 -10.84 23.75
N PHE A 127 -40.97 -11.72 22.74
CA PHE A 127 -40.94 -13.19 22.91
C PHE A 127 -39.67 -13.88 22.40
N VAL A 128 -38.65 -13.14 21.95
CA VAL A 128 -37.36 -13.74 21.53
C VAL A 128 -36.56 -14.13 22.77
N LYS A 129 -36.30 -15.42 22.94
CA LYS A 129 -35.35 -15.90 23.95
C LYS A 129 -33.95 -15.39 23.63
N ASP A 130 -33.28 -14.85 24.65
CA ASP A 130 -31.92 -14.34 24.51
C ASP A 130 -30.95 -15.43 24.06
N ALA A 131 -30.00 -15.05 23.21
CA ALA A 131 -28.91 -15.94 22.79
C ALA A 131 -28.11 -16.45 24.00
N PRO A 132 -27.63 -17.70 23.98
CA PRO A 132 -26.90 -18.29 25.11
C PRO A 132 -25.48 -17.70 25.29
N PHE A 133 -24.87 -17.17 24.22
CA PHE A 133 -23.52 -16.61 24.24
C PHE A 133 -23.35 -15.42 23.28
N SER A 134 -22.22 -14.72 23.39
CA SER A 134 -21.76 -13.68 22.46
C SER A 134 -20.26 -13.80 22.19
N LEU A 135 -19.82 -13.49 20.97
CA LEU A 135 -18.39 -13.43 20.61
C LEU A 135 -17.72 -12.12 21.05
N THR A 136 -18.51 -11.13 21.48
CA THR A 136 -18.00 -9.84 21.96
C THR A 136 -18.51 -9.55 23.36
N ARG A 137 -17.64 -8.96 24.17
CA ARG A 137 -18.01 -8.58 25.53
C ARG A 137 -19.05 -7.47 25.49
N THR A 138 -20.15 -7.66 26.20
CA THR A 138 -21.20 -6.66 26.35
C THR A 138 -21.66 -6.58 27.80
N THR A 139 -22.45 -5.58 28.16
CA THR A 139 -23.04 -5.46 29.50
C THR A 139 -23.92 -6.65 29.87
N LYS A 140 -24.52 -7.31 28.87
CA LYS A 140 -25.39 -8.49 29.04
C LYS A 140 -24.60 -9.81 29.15
N TYR A 141 -23.44 -9.90 28.49
CA TYR A 141 -22.56 -11.07 28.50
C TYR A 141 -21.17 -10.67 29.04
N PRO A 142 -21.00 -10.54 30.37
CA PRO A 142 -19.76 -10.04 30.96
C PRO A 142 -18.73 -11.13 31.29
N VAL A 143 -19.15 -12.40 31.38
CA VAL A 143 -18.32 -13.52 31.85
C VAL A 143 -17.64 -14.18 30.66
N GLU A 144 -16.31 -14.19 30.65
CA GLU A 144 -15.49 -14.79 29.59
C GLU A 144 -15.30 -16.30 29.81
N ARG A 145 -15.36 -17.05 28.72
CA ARG A 145 -15.07 -18.49 28.64
C ARG A 145 -14.28 -18.77 27.37
N VAL A 146 -13.63 -19.93 27.33
CA VAL A 146 -12.78 -20.36 26.21
C VAL A 146 -13.21 -21.75 25.78
N THR A 147 -13.33 -21.99 24.48
CA THR A 147 -13.68 -23.32 23.95
C THR A 147 -12.53 -24.31 24.14
N ASN A 148 -12.86 -25.60 24.28
CA ASN A 148 -11.83 -26.62 24.56
C ASN A 148 -10.97 -27.01 23.35
N GLN A 149 -11.50 -26.93 22.12
CA GLN A 149 -10.79 -27.43 20.93
C GLN A 149 -9.89 -26.36 20.29
N HIS A 150 -10.44 -25.20 19.97
CA HIS A 150 -9.74 -24.15 19.22
C HIS A 150 -9.40 -22.92 20.07
N HIS A 151 -9.65 -22.98 21.38
CA HIS A 151 -9.39 -21.90 22.33
C HIS A 151 -9.96 -20.54 21.90
N VAL A 152 -11.21 -20.54 21.42
CA VAL A 152 -11.92 -19.32 21.02
C VAL A 152 -12.58 -18.70 22.24
N ASN A 153 -12.34 -17.40 22.48
CA ASN A 153 -12.95 -16.67 23.58
C ASN A 153 -14.42 -16.34 23.24
N TYR A 154 -15.33 -16.61 24.18
CA TYR A 154 -16.75 -16.27 24.09
C TYR A 154 -17.27 -15.79 25.45
N TYR A 155 -18.39 -15.07 25.44
CA TYR A 155 -18.95 -14.42 26.62
C TYR A 155 -20.36 -14.93 26.91
N VAL A 156 -20.63 -15.22 28.18
CA VAL A 156 -21.93 -15.72 28.66
C VAL A 156 -22.51 -14.82 29.75
N LYS A 157 -23.79 -15.03 30.07
CA LYS A 157 -24.47 -14.35 31.18
C LYS A 157 -23.93 -14.84 32.53
N PRO A 158 -24.02 -14.05 33.61
CA PRO A 158 -23.61 -14.49 34.94
C PRO A 158 -24.38 -15.73 35.44
N THR A 159 -25.66 -15.86 35.07
CA THR A 159 -26.54 -16.98 35.43
C THR A 159 -26.39 -18.20 34.51
N PHE A 160 -25.41 -18.21 33.60
CA PHE A 160 -25.24 -19.27 32.62
C PHE A 160 -25.09 -20.67 33.24
N SER A 161 -24.43 -20.78 34.40
CA SER A 161 -24.27 -22.06 35.09
C SER A 161 -25.58 -22.63 35.67
N GLU A 162 -26.60 -21.80 35.86
CA GLU A 162 -27.90 -22.18 36.43
C GLU A 162 -28.99 -22.30 35.34
N ASP A 163 -28.92 -21.47 34.30
CA ASP A 163 -29.92 -21.38 33.22
C ASP A 163 -29.66 -22.33 32.04
N PHE A 164 -28.45 -22.88 31.90
CA PHE A 164 -28.04 -23.67 30.74
C PHE A 164 -28.10 -25.18 31.01
N ASP A 165 -29.22 -25.81 30.60
CA ASP A 165 -29.44 -27.28 30.68
C ASP A 165 -29.01 -28.03 29.40
N GLY A 166 -28.17 -27.39 28.56
CA GLY A 166 -27.78 -27.88 27.24
C GLY A 166 -26.44 -28.62 27.21
N ASN A 167 -26.15 -29.30 26.09
CA ASN A 167 -24.84 -29.92 25.87
C ASN A 167 -23.77 -28.84 25.57
N LEU A 168 -22.86 -28.63 26.51
CA LEU A 168 -21.78 -27.64 26.41
C LEU A 168 -20.88 -27.86 25.18
N ALA A 169 -20.55 -29.11 24.84
CA ALA A 169 -19.68 -29.41 23.69
C ALA A 169 -20.34 -29.01 22.35
N HIS A 170 -21.66 -29.18 22.25
CA HIS A 170 -22.41 -28.75 21.06
C HIS A 170 -22.44 -27.23 20.95
N MET A 171 -22.62 -26.53 22.08
CA MET A 171 -22.59 -25.07 22.10
C MET A 171 -21.20 -24.52 21.76
N GLU A 172 -20.12 -25.11 22.29
CA GLU A 172 -18.74 -24.70 21.95
C GLU A 172 -18.44 -24.91 20.45
N SER A 173 -18.94 -25.98 19.84
CA SER A 173 -18.84 -26.18 18.39
C SER A 173 -19.59 -25.09 17.60
N GLN A 174 -20.76 -24.64 18.08
CA GLN A 174 -21.49 -23.53 17.47
C GLN A 174 -20.77 -22.18 17.64
N VAL A 175 -20.11 -21.96 18.79
CA VAL A 175 -19.27 -20.77 19.03
C VAL A 175 -18.14 -20.71 18.00
N GLU A 176 -17.45 -21.84 17.77
CA GLU A 176 -16.34 -21.93 16.82
C GLU A 176 -16.81 -21.72 15.38
N GLU A 177 -17.95 -22.30 14.99
CA GLU A 177 -18.54 -22.10 13.66
C GLU A 177 -18.93 -20.64 13.42
N GLN A 178 -19.56 -19.99 14.41
CA GLN A 178 -19.88 -18.56 14.33
C GLN A 178 -18.63 -17.69 14.29
N TYR A 179 -17.56 -18.06 14.99
CA TYR A 179 -16.29 -17.35 14.96
C TYR A 179 -15.62 -17.44 13.58
N VAL A 180 -15.63 -18.61 12.95
CA VAL A 180 -15.14 -18.78 11.58
C VAL A 180 -15.97 -17.96 10.58
N TYR A 181 -17.30 -17.94 10.75
CA TYR A 181 -18.17 -17.10 9.92
C TYR A 181 -17.86 -15.61 10.11
N TYR A 182 -17.67 -15.15 11.35
CA TYR A 182 -17.27 -13.78 11.67
C TYR A 182 -15.94 -13.38 11.03
N LEU A 183 -14.93 -14.27 11.07
CA LEU A 183 -13.64 -14.02 10.42
C LEU A 183 -13.77 -13.94 8.89
N ARG A 184 -14.58 -14.82 8.28
CA ARG A 184 -14.85 -14.77 6.83
C ARG A 184 -15.57 -13.48 6.42
N ASP A 185 -16.58 -13.07 7.18
CA ASP A 185 -17.32 -11.82 6.92
C ASP A 185 -16.42 -10.59 7.07
N ARG A 186 -15.53 -10.54 8.07
CA ARG A 186 -14.54 -9.45 8.18
C ARG A 186 -13.55 -9.44 7.02
N CYS A 187 -13.01 -10.59 6.65
CA CYS A 187 -12.11 -10.72 5.50
C CYS A 187 -12.80 -10.26 4.21
N TYR A 188 -14.06 -10.66 4.00
CA TYR A 188 -14.87 -10.24 2.86
C TYR A 188 -15.16 -8.73 2.87
N LYS A 189 -15.47 -8.15 4.04
CA LYS A 189 -15.68 -6.71 4.21
C LYS A 189 -14.41 -5.89 3.98
N GLU A 190 -13.25 -6.36 4.39
CA GLU A 190 -11.95 -5.71 4.11
C GLU A 190 -11.64 -5.75 2.61
N GLN A 191 -11.90 -6.89 1.96
CA GLN A 191 -11.72 -7.05 0.51
C GLN A 191 -12.68 -6.14 -0.28
N ASN A 192 -13.93 -5.99 0.17
CA ASN A 192 -14.90 -5.10 -0.44
C ASN A 192 -14.69 -3.61 -0.10
N GLN A 193 -14.21 -3.24 1.09
CA GLN A 193 -13.84 -1.85 1.40
C GLN A 193 -12.67 -1.36 0.54
N SER A 194 -11.71 -2.25 0.23
CA SER A 194 -10.65 -1.97 -0.75
C SER A 194 -11.20 -1.71 -2.16
N THR A 195 -12.41 -2.20 -2.46
CA THR A 195 -13.06 -2.08 -3.78
C THR A 195 -14.10 -0.95 -3.83
N CYS A 196 -14.76 -0.60 -2.71
CA CYS A 196 -15.81 0.40 -2.62
C CYS A 196 -15.29 1.86 -2.69
N LEU A 197 -14.06 2.12 -2.22
CA LEU A 197 -13.40 3.43 -2.36
C LEU A 197 -13.22 3.85 -3.84
N THR A 198 -13.19 2.88 -4.76
CA THR A 198 -13.11 3.12 -6.20
C THR A 198 -14.46 3.42 -6.86
N GLU A 199 -15.58 2.91 -6.34
CA GLU A 199 -16.90 3.06 -6.98
C GLU A 199 -17.67 4.31 -6.51
N VAL A 200 -17.55 4.70 -5.24
CA VAL A 200 -18.26 5.88 -4.69
C VAL A 200 -17.79 7.18 -5.34
N VAL A 201 -16.50 7.27 -5.68
CA VAL A 201 -15.91 8.42 -6.41
C VAL A 201 -16.43 8.51 -7.85
N GLY A 202 -16.70 7.36 -8.50
CA GLY A 202 -17.22 7.29 -9.87
C GLY A 202 -18.68 7.73 -10.02
N ILE A 203 -19.51 7.47 -9.00
CA ILE A 203 -20.93 7.84 -9.00
C ILE A 203 -21.13 9.33 -8.69
N MET A 204 -20.28 9.92 -7.83
CA MET A 204 -20.34 11.36 -7.53
C MET A 204 -20.00 12.24 -8.75
N LEU A 205 -19.02 11.82 -9.56
CA LEU A 205 -18.53 12.57 -10.73
C LEU A 205 -19.51 12.59 -11.91
N THR A 206 -20.39 11.59 -12.04
CA THR A 206 -21.25 11.42 -13.22
C THR A 206 -22.62 12.09 -13.09
N LYS A 207 -23.14 12.30 -11.87
CA LYS A 207 -24.47 12.92 -11.66
C LYS A 207 -24.45 14.42 -11.36
N PHE A 208 -23.37 15.00 -10.85
CA PHE A 208 -23.38 16.37 -10.32
C PHE A 208 -22.90 17.49 -11.27
N LEU A 209 -22.05 17.21 -12.27
CA LEU A 209 -21.30 18.27 -12.98
C LEU A 209 -21.63 18.45 -14.47
N LYS A 210 -22.85 18.13 -14.94
CA LYS A 210 -23.35 18.30 -16.33
C LYS A 210 -22.61 19.39 -17.17
N LEU A 211 -21.52 19.05 -17.88
CA LEU A 211 -20.76 20.01 -18.71
C LEU A 211 -20.39 19.46 -20.11
N PRO A 212 -20.32 20.32 -21.15
CA PRO A 212 -20.22 19.90 -22.56
C PRO A 212 -18.77 19.67 -23.05
N LYS A 213 -18.67 18.85 -24.10
CA LYS A 213 -17.49 18.09 -24.59
C LYS A 213 -16.38 18.85 -25.35
N ALA A 214 -16.29 20.18 -25.35
CA ALA A 214 -15.49 20.87 -26.38
C ALA A 214 -14.50 21.96 -25.92
N TRP A 215 -14.08 22.00 -24.66
CA TRP A 215 -13.07 22.97 -24.22
C TRP A 215 -12.03 22.33 -23.29
N ALA A 216 -10.77 22.75 -23.49
CA ALA A 216 -9.59 22.46 -22.67
C ALA A 216 -8.75 21.22 -23.03
N THR A 217 -8.08 21.33 -24.18
CA THR A 217 -6.73 20.78 -24.48
C THR A 217 -5.61 21.59 -23.80
N ALA A 218 -5.80 22.12 -22.59
CA ALA A 218 -4.79 22.92 -21.90
C ALA A 218 -4.75 22.58 -20.40
N GLU A 219 -3.52 22.35 -19.91
CA GLU A 219 -3.11 22.21 -18.50
C GLU A 219 -3.41 20.89 -17.76
N ILE A 220 -2.44 19.97 -17.81
CA ILE A 220 -1.63 19.37 -16.71
C ILE A 220 -2.24 19.01 -15.34
N ALA A 221 -3.47 19.37 -14.96
CA ALA A 221 -3.96 19.14 -13.60
C ALA A 221 -5.20 18.23 -13.54
N THR A 222 -5.11 17.24 -12.63
CA THR A 222 -6.24 16.69 -11.86
C THR A 222 -6.89 15.38 -12.34
N ILE A 223 -6.13 14.27 -12.23
CA ILE A 223 -6.60 13.15 -11.40
C ILE A 223 -5.63 13.06 -10.22
N ARG A 224 -5.81 13.96 -9.24
CA ARG A 224 -5.19 13.81 -7.93
C ARG A 224 -5.93 12.68 -7.22
N PHE A 225 -5.39 11.47 -7.32
CA PHE A 225 -5.49 10.59 -6.15
C PHE A 225 -4.90 11.36 -4.97
N ALA A 226 -5.58 11.35 -3.83
CA ALA A 226 -5.08 11.92 -2.59
C ALA A 226 -3.80 11.18 -2.15
N SER A 227 -2.70 11.56 -2.78
CA SER A 227 -1.33 11.28 -2.40
C SER A 227 -0.50 12.41 -2.97
N THR A 228 -0.18 13.34 -2.06
CA THR A 228 0.96 14.26 -2.08
C THR A 228 0.99 15.32 -3.19
N ALA A 229 1.38 16.54 -2.80
CA ALA A 229 1.89 17.55 -3.73
C ALA A 229 2.84 16.91 -4.74
N ALA A 230 2.90 17.45 -5.97
CA ALA A 230 3.87 17.00 -6.96
C ALA A 230 5.29 17.18 -6.38
N LEU A 231 5.80 16.12 -5.77
CA LEU A 231 7.17 16.05 -5.29
C LEU A 231 8.08 16.28 -6.50
N PRO A 232 9.19 17.03 -6.34
CA PRO A 232 10.18 17.14 -7.40
C PRO A 232 10.54 15.73 -7.86
N GLU A 233 10.49 15.48 -9.17
CA GLU A 233 10.91 14.20 -9.73
C GLU A 233 12.42 14.04 -9.48
N ARG A 234 12.77 13.30 -8.42
CA ARG A 234 14.16 13.05 -8.00
C ARG A 234 14.56 11.62 -8.34
N LEU A 235 15.85 11.43 -8.64
CA LEU A 235 16.44 10.10 -8.72
C LEU A 235 16.83 9.61 -7.33
N PHE A 236 16.66 8.31 -7.10
CA PHE A 236 16.87 7.67 -5.80
C PHE A 236 17.80 6.45 -5.90
N ARG A 237 18.56 6.28 -7.00
CA ARG A 237 19.32 5.04 -7.28
C ARG A 237 20.45 4.82 -6.28
N SER A 238 21.10 5.91 -5.88
CA SER A 238 22.28 5.90 -5.00
C SER A 238 22.17 6.89 -3.85
N PHE A 239 22.31 6.39 -2.63
CA PHE A 239 22.40 7.17 -1.39
C PHE A 239 23.82 7.07 -0.85
N PHE A 240 24.65 8.08 -1.11
CA PHE A 240 26.06 8.04 -0.76
C PHE A 240 26.34 8.76 0.56
N TYR A 241 26.74 8.01 1.58
CA TYR A 241 26.98 8.54 2.93
C TYR A 241 28.38 9.11 3.09
N VAL A 242 28.47 10.33 3.63
CA VAL A 242 29.72 11.01 3.95
C VAL A 242 29.68 11.51 5.39
N PRO A 243 30.64 11.10 6.25
CA PRO A 243 30.76 11.63 7.60
C PRO A 243 30.92 13.15 7.60
N GLY A 244 30.09 13.86 8.36
CA GLY A 244 30.04 15.32 8.39
C GLY A 244 31.31 15.98 8.95
N ASP A 245 32.06 15.28 9.80
CA ASP A 245 33.31 15.76 10.39
C ASP A 245 34.53 15.66 9.44
N GLN A 246 34.34 15.06 8.26
CA GLN A 246 35.38 14.79 7.27
C GLN A 246 35.25 15.66 6.03
N GLU A 247 35.61 16.95 6.18
CA GLU A 247 35.55 17.96 5.12
C GLU A 247 36.24 17.55 3.81
N HIS A 248 37.38 16.85 3.90
CA HIS A 248 38.12 16.38 2.73
C HIS A 248 37.29 15.37 1.89
N ARG A 249 36.44 14.55 2.51
CA ARG A 249 35.56 13.60 1.81
C ARG A 249 34.39 14.32 1.14
N ILE A 250 33.79 15.30 1.83
CA ILE A 250 32.75 16.16 1.24
C ILE A 250 33.31 16.84 -0.01
N SER A 251 34.47 17.49 0.12
CA SER A 251 35.15 18.18 -0.99
C SER A 251 35.49 17.23 -2.15
N LYS A 252 35.91 15.99 -1.86
CA LYS A 252 36.16 14.98 -2.89
C LYS A 252 34.89 14.62 -3.66
N MET A 253 33.77 14.42 -2.99
CA MET A 253 32.50 14.10 -3.64
C MET A 253 31.94 15.26 -4.46
N LEU A 254 32.11 16.50 -3.99
CA LEU A 254 31.76 17.69 -4.77
C LEU A 254 32.61 17.80 -6.05
N LYS A 255 33.93 17.52 -5.96
CA LYS A 255 34.81 17.47 -7.15
C LYS A 255 34.36 16.41 -8.15
N ILE A 256 34.04 15.20 -7.68
CA ILE A 256 33.52 14.11 -8.53
C ILE A 256 32.24 14.55 -9.25
N SER A 257 31.30 15.16 -8.52
CA SER A 257 30.00 15.62 -9.05
C SER A 257 30.14 16.75 -10.08
N SER A 258 31.04 17.71 -9.82
CA SER A 258 31.28 18.87 -10.69
C SER A 258 32.11 18.56 -11.93
N SER A 259 32.88 17.47 -11.93
CA SER A 259 33.78 17.14 -13.03
C SER A 259 33.00 16.63 -14.25
N PRO A 260 33.15 17.26 -15.43
CA PRO A 260 32.49 16.82 -16.65
C PRO A 260 33.06 15.50 -17.20
N ALA A 261 34.28 15.12 -16.80
CA ALA A 261 34.89 13.85 -17.18
C ALA A 261 34.34 12.65 -16.39
N THR A 262 33.63 12.89 -15.29
CA THR A 262 33.01 11.82 -14.50
C THR A 262 31.77 11.30 -15.21
N LEU A 263 31.72 9.98 -15.43
CA LEU A 263 30.56 9.30 -15.98
C LEU A 263 29.33 9.53 -15.08
N PRO A 264 28.12 9.76 -15.64
CA PRO A 264 26.90 9.92 -14.86
C PRO A 264 26.63 8.78 -13.87
N GLU A 265 26.98 7.55 -14.23
CA GLU A 265 26.84 6.35 -13.40
C GLU A 265 27.79 6.36 -12.19
N SER A 266 28.88 7.12 -12.25
CA SER A 266 29.84 7.26 -11.15
C SER A 266 29.51 8.41 -10.20
N ILE A 267 28.34 9.03 -10.34
CA ILE A 267 27.91 10.19 -9.55
C ILE A 267 26.73 9.79 -8.66
N PRO A 268 26.74 10.15 -7.37
CA PRO A 268 25.63 9.84 -6.48
C PRO A 268 24.41 10.70 -6.83
N ASP A 269 23.23 10.08 -6.90
CA ASP A 269 21.97 10.82 -7.03
C ASP A 269 21.70 11.63 -5.76
N ILE A 270 21.94 11.02 -4.59
CA ILE A 270 21.75 11.64 -3.28
C ILE A 270 23.05 11.56 -2.50
N LEU A 271 23.60 12.73 -2.16
CA LEU A 271 24.72 12.85 -1.24
C LEU A 271 24.19 13.07 0.18
N VAL A 272 24.42 12.10 1.07
CA VAL A 272 23.96 12.13 2.47
C VAL A 272 25.10 12.60 3.36
N LEU A 273 24.96 13.80 3.93
CA LEU A 273 25.89 14.35 4.91
C LEU A 273 25.47 13.88 6.30
N ASP A 274 26.35 13.12 6.96
CA ASP A 274 26.00 12.38 8.16
C ASP A 274 26.44 13.07 9.45
N CYS A 275 25.49 13.30 10.36
CA CYS A 275 25.74 13.70 11.75
C CYS A 275 25.60 12.54 12.73
N GLU A 276 25.19 11.34 12.30
CA GLU A 276 24.84 10.20 13.14
C GLU A 276 25.97 9.15 13.22
N ASP A 277 25.73 7.88 12.89
CA ASP A 277 26.62 6.77 13.26
C ASP A 277 28.02 6.82 12.65
N ALA A 278 28.22 7.51 11.52
CA ALA A 278 29.56 7.67 10.95
C ALA A 278 30.42 8.73 11.67
N VAL A 279 29.85 9.45 12.64
CA VAL A 279 30.51 10.51 13.41
C VAL A 279 30.58 10.12 14.88
N SER A 280 31.79 10.14 15.45
CA SER A 280 31.99 9.87 16.88
C SER A 280 31.30 10.93 17.75
N PHE A 281 30.93 10.58 18.98
CA PHE A 281 30.24 11.49 19.90
C PHE A 281 30.99 12.83 20.10
N ALA A 282 32.31 12.77 20.26
CA ALA A 282 33.16 13.95 20.43
C ALA A 282 33.21 14.87 19.19
N ASN A 283 32.92 14.34 18.01
CA ASN A 283 32.99 15.08 16.74
C ASN A 283 31.62 15.59 16.27
N LYS A 284 30.53 15.38 17.00
CA LYS A 284 29.18 15.80 16.57
C LYS A 284 29.09 17.31 16.32
N ASP A 285 29.64 18.13 17.21
CA ASP A 285 29.68 19.59 17.03
C ASP A 285 30.52 20.01 15.83
N LYS A 286 31.64 19.32 15.62
CA LYS A 286 32.50 19.55 14.46
C LYS A 286 31.75 19.20 13.17
N ALA A 287 31.08 18.05 13.11
CA ALA A 287 30.29 17.63 11.95
C ALA A 287 29.20 18.64 11.60
N ARG A 288 28.41 19.09 12.58
CA ARG A 288 27.40 20.14 12.41
C ARG A 288 28.01 21.43 11.83
N SER A 289 29.13 21.88 12.40
CA SER A 289 29.82 23.10 11.98
C SER A 289 30.37 23.01 10.56
N THR A 290 30.99 21.88 10.21
CA THR A 290 31.54 21.62 8.88
C THR A 290 30.43 21.55 7.83
N ILE A 291 29.34 20.82 8.11
CA ILE A 291 28.19 20.72 7.20
C ILE A 291 27.54 22.10 7.00
N ALA A 292 27.27 22.83 8.08
CA ALA A 292 26.69 24.17 8.02
C ALA A 292 27.55 25.13 7.18
N SER A 293 28.87 25.07 7.35
CA SER A 293 29.82 25.89 6.59
C SER A 293 29.86 25.51 5.10
N ALA A 294 29.79 24.21 4.79
CA ALA A 294 29.78 23.71 3.42
C ALA A 294 28.51 24.11 2.63
N PHE A 295 27.35 24.20 3.30
CA PHE A 295 26.15 24.78 2.70
C PHE A 295 26.26 26.30 2.56
N ALA A 296 26.74 26.98 3.61
CA ALA A 296 26.87 28.44 3.62
C ALA A 296 27.83 28.96 2.53
N SER A 297 28.89 28.22 2.19
CA SER A 297 29.78 28.61 1.08
C SER A 297 29.08 28.58 -0.29
N GLY A 298 27.92 27.93 -0.38
CA GLY A 298 27.21 27.63 -1.64
C GLY A 298 27.94 26.63 -2.53
N SER A 299 29.09 26.08 -2.09
CA SER A 299 29.91 25.14 -2.86
C SER A 299 29.12 23.88 -3.21
N ILE A 300 28.30 23.38 -2.28
CA ILE A 300 27.46 22.20 -2.50
C ILE A 300 26.53 22.43 -3.70
N LYS A 301 25.64 23.42 -3.62
CA LYS A 301 24.65 23.68 -4.67
C LYS A 301 25.26 24.06 -6.02
N LYS A 302 26.46 24.68 -6.03
CA LYS A 302 27.20 24.99 -7.27
C LYS A 302 27.87 23.79 -7.91
N SER A 303 28.30 22.81 -7.11
CA SER A 303 29.04 21.63 -7.61
C SER A 303 28.14 20.47 -8.01
N LEU A 304 26.90 20.43 -7.53
CA LEU A 304 25.94 19.37 -7.85
C LEU A 304 25.29 19.61 -9.21
N ARG A 305 25.04 18.52 -9.94
CA ARG A 305 24.26 18.52 -11.18
C ARG A 305 22.76 18.72 -10.87
N PRO A 306 21.95 19.20 -11.82
CA PRO A 306 20.54 19.54 -11.58
C PRO A 306 19.66 18.41 -11.02
N HIS A 307 19.99 17.16 -11.31
CA HIS A 307 19.25 15.97 -10.84
C HIS A 307 19.69 15.51 -9.44
N GLN A 308 20.88 15.92 -8.97
CA GLN A 308 21.40 15.50 -7.69
C GLN A 308 20.71 16.25 -6.55
N SER A 309 20.54 15.55 -5.43
CA SER A 309 20.00 16.13 -4.20
C SER A 309 21.00 15.94 -3.06
N VAL A 310 20.91 16.79 -2.05
CA VAL A 310 21.66 16.60 -0.79
C VAL A 310 20.72 16.35 0.37
N SER A 311 21.05 15.31 1.14
CA SER A 311 20.39 14.99 2.39
C SER A 311 21.27 15.31 3.59
N LEU A 312 20.66 15.80 4.67
CA LEU A 312 21.26 15.82 6.01
C LEU A 312 20.72 14.62 6.80
N ARG A 313 21.58 13.69 7.23
CA ARG A 313 21.18 12.67 8.22
C ARG A 313 21.44 13.21 9.62
N ILE A 314 20.38 13.37 10.39
CA ILE A 314 20.43 13.89 11.77
C ILE A 314 20.58 12.74 12.77
N ASN A 315 20.89 13.04 14.02
CA ASN A 315 20.76 12.07 15.11
C ASN A 315 19.28 11.80 15.43
N PRO A 316 18.91 10.64 16.03
CA PRO A 316 17.53 10.37 16.41
C PRO A 316 17.02 11.40 17.44
N PRO A 317 15.74 11.82 17.36
CA PRO A 317 15.16 12.75 18.34
C PRO A 317 15.29 12.29 19.80
N THR A 318 15.25 10.98 20.03
CA THR A 318 15.39 10.33 21.34
C THR A 318 16.76 10.57 22.00
N THR A 319 17.80 10.89 21.23
CA THR A 319 19.16 11.18 21.75
C THR A 319 19.30 12.59 22.32
N GLY A 320 18.36 13.49 22.04
CA GLY A 320 18.47 14.92 22.37
C GLY A 320 19.41 15.73 21.47
N LEU A 321 20.15 15.09 20.55
CA LEU A 321 21.10 15.77 19.64
C LEU A 321 20.46 16.30 18.35
N ALA A 322 19.32 15.74 17.94
CA ALA A 322 18.61 16.10 16.70
C ALA A 322 18.29 17.60 16.59
N GLY A 323 17.95 18.24 17.72
CA GLY A 323 17.66 19.66 17.78
C GLY A 323 18.88 20.49 17.41
N ALA A 324 20.04 20.17 17.99
CA ALA A 324 21.30 20.85 17.68
C ALA A 324 21.70 20.67 16.21
N ASP A 325 21.47 19.48 15.63
CA ASP A 325 21.75 19.21 14.22
C ASP A 325 20.93 20.12 13.29
N LEU A 326 19.62 20.17 13.51
CA LEU A 326 18.71 20.98 12.72
C LEU A 326 18.96 22.48 12.95
N ASP A 327 19.07 22.91 14.20
CA ASP A 327 19.23 24.32 14.56
C ASP A 327 20.51 24.89 13.97
N GLN A 328 21.64 24.22 14.16
CA GLN A 328 22.93 24.76 13.72
C GLN A 328 23.03 24.78 12.18
N VAL A 329 22.63 23.70 11.51
CA VAL A 329 22.74 23.61 10.05
C VAL A 329 21.70 24.49 9.36
N LEU A 330 20.42 24.38 9.71
CA LEU A 330 19.36 25.11 9.01
C LEU A 330 19.40 26.60 9.31
N SER A 331 19.65 27.03 10.55
CA SER A 331 19.73 28.47 10.86
C SER A 331 20.83 29.14 10.06
N LYS A 332 21.99 28.49 9.91
CA LYS A 332 23.10 29.00 9.11
C LYS A 332 22.73 29.09 7.61
N CYS A 333 22.06 28.07 7.08
CA CYS A 333 21.59 28.05 5.69
C CYS A 333 20.57 29.16 5.42
N ILE A 334 19.61 29.36 6.34
CA ILE A 334 18.59 30.41 6.26
C ILE A 334 19.26 31.79 6.22
N GLN A 335 20.13 32.07 7.19
CA GLN A 335 20.88 33.34 7.28
C GLN A 335 21.73 33.62 6.05
N THR A 336 22.37 32.60 5.49
CA THR A 336 23.24 32.79 4.33
C THR A 336 22.44 32.98 3.05
N THR A 337 21.27 32.34 2.94
CA THR A 337 20.33 32.60 1.85
C THR A 337 19.81 34.05 1.90
N ASP A 338 19.61 34.63 3.09
CA ASP A 338 19.31 36.06 3.24
C ASP A 338 20.45 36.96 2.76
N ALA A 339 21.67 36.66 3.21
CA ALA A 339 22.82 37.51 2.93
C ALA A 339 23.20 37.57 1.44
N THR A 340 22.91 36.53 0.67
CA THR A 340 23.20 36.51 -0.77
C THR A 340 22.16 37.24 -1.62
N GLY A 341 21.01 37.62 -1.04
CA GLY A 341 19.90 38.24 -1.77
C GLY A 341 19.31 37.34 -2.87
N SER A 342 19.62 36.04 -2.84
CA SER A 342 19.13 35.06 -3.80
C SER A 342 17.92 34.35 -3.20
N ASP A 343 16.82 34.27 -3.97
CA ASP A 343 15.65 33.45 -3.61
C ASP A 343 15.94 31.93 -3.63
N GLN A 344 17.16 31.53 -4.02
CA GLN A 344 17.57 30.14 -4.12
C GLN A 344 17.96 29.57 -2.75
N TRP A 345 17.21 28.54 -2.29
CA TRP A 345 17.54 27.78 -1.09
C TRP A 345 18.91 27.07 -1.21
N LEU A 346 19.84 27.42 -0.32
CA LEU A 346 21.20 26.84 -0.31
C LEU A 346 21.37 25.63 0.60
N GLY A 347 20.39 25.32 1.45
CA GLY A 347 20.47 24.22 2.41
C GLY A 347 20.12 22.83 1.86
N PRO A 348 19.93 21.83 2.73
CA PRO A 348 19.60 20.47 2.33
C PRO A 348 18.24 20.38 1.63
N ASP A 349 18.13 19.47 0.66
CA ASP A 349 16.87 19.14 -0.02
C ASP A 349 16.07 18.09 0.75
N LEU A 350 16.79 17.25 1.50
CA LEU A 350 16.27 16.08 2.19
C LEU A 350 16.78 16.07 3.64
N ILE A 351 15.95 15.61 4.57
CA ILE A 351 16.36 15.34 5.95
C ILE A 351 16.07 13.87 6.22
N THR A 352 17.12 13.12 6.55
CA THR A 352 17.05 11.69 6.85
C THR A 352 17.03 11.50 8.36
N LEU A 353 16.00 10.81 8.85
CA LEU A 353 15.78 10.49 10.25
C LEU A 353 16.14 9.01 10.49
N PRO A 354 17.19 8.71 11.27
CA PRO A 354 17.47 7.35 11.72
C PRO A 354 16.39 6.84 12.67
N LYS A 355 16.28 5.52 12.81
CA LYS A 355 15.45 4.82 13.83
C LYS A 355 14.03 5.37 13.93
N THR A 356 13.36 5.57 12.79
CA THR A 356 12.00 6.16 12.77
C THR A 356 10.96 5.11 13.18
N GLU A 357 10.52 5.17 14.44
CA GLU A 357 9.59 4.16 15.00
C GLU A 357 8.16 4.66 15.15
N SER A 358 7.95 5.98 15.10
CA SER A 358 6.65 6.63 15.32
C SER A 358 6.45 7.86 14.44
N ILE A 359 5.20 8.24 14.24
CA ILE A 359 4.86 9.50 13.55
C ILE A 359 5.30 10.73 14.36
N ASP A 360 5.33 10.62 15.70
CA ASP A 360 5.63 11.73 16.60
C ASP A 360 7.04 12.28 16.37
N GLU A 361 7.99 11.40 16.02
CA GLU A 361 9.35 11.78 15.67
C GLU A 361 9.40 12.61 14.38
N LEU A 362 8.63 12.22 13.36
CA LEU A 362 8.52 12.96 12.10
C LEU A 362 7.81 14.31 12.32
N LEU A 363 6.73 14.33 13.11
CA LEU A 363 6.01 15.54 13.47
C LEU A 363 6.89 16.51 14.28
N TRP A 364 7.71 15.99 15.17
CA TRP A 364 8.66 16.79 15.94
C TRP A 364 9.69 17.47 15.04
N VAL A 365 10.27 16.72 14.09
CA VAL A 365 11.21 17.28 13.10
C VAL A 365 10.53 18.32 12.21
N GLU A 366 9.33 18.05 11.71
CA GLU A 366 8.55 19.01 10.94
C GLU A 366 8.30 20.30 11.74
N ALA A 367 7.83 20.18 12.98
CA ALA A 367 7.54 21.32 13.84
C ALA A 367 8.79 22.16 14.11
N ARG A 368 9.95 21.50 14.29
CA ARG A 368 11.23 22.19 14.48
C ARG A 368 11.66 22.96 13.23
N ILE A 369 11.57 22.35 12.06
CA ILE A 369 11.88 23.03 10.78
C ILE A 369 10.95 24.22 10.58
N GLN A 370 9.64 24.03 10.74
CA GLN A 370 8.66 25.11 10.61
C GLN A 370 8.93 26.27 11.58
N LYS A 371 9.33 25.96 12.82
CA LYS A 371 9.70 26.96 13.82
C LYS A 371 10.88 27.81 13.35
N LEU A 372 11.97 27.19 12.88
CA LEU A 372 13.17 27.90 12.41
C LEU A 372 12.87 28.85 11.23
N PHE A 373 12.08 28.39 10.25
CA PHE A 373 11.67 29.23 9.12
C PHE A 373 10.71 30.35 9.55
N LYS A 374 9.80 30.09 10.50
CA LYS A 374 8.89 31.09 11.05
C LYS A 374 9.63 32.17 11.84
N GLU A 375 10.63 31.81 12.64
CA GLU A 375 11.49 32.76 13.38
C GLU A 375 12.28 33.66 12.43
N ALA A 376 12.69 33.12 11.27
CA ALA A 376 13.29 33.89 10.19
C ALA A 376 12.28 34.63 9.30
N SER A 377 10.97 34.59 9.61
CA SER A 377 9.90 35.20 8.80
C SER A 377 9.88 34.75 7.34
N LYS A 378 10.21 33.48 7.07
CA LYS A 378 10.27 32.89 5.72
C LYS A 378 9.30 31.72 5.54
N PRO A 379 8.83 31.48 4.31
CA PRO A 379 8.18 30.22 3.99
C PRO A 379 9.19 29.08 4.07
N VAL A 380 8.71 27.90 4.47
CA VAL A 380 9.54 26.69 4.51
C VAL A 380 10.02 26.39 3.09
N ALA A 381 11.34 26.20 2.94
CA ALA A 381 11.93 25.81 1.67
C ALA A 381 11.42 24.42 1.21
N ASN A 382 11.67 24.06 -0.05
CA ASN A 382 11.28 22.76 -0.60
C ASN A 382 12.15 21.62 -0.05
N ILE A 383 11.91 21.27 1.22
CA ILE A 383 12.56 20.19 1.97
C ILE A 383 11.62 18.99 1.99
N SER A 384 12.18 17.79 1.99
CA SER A 384 11.41 16.55 2.18
C SER A 384 12.06 15.63 3.22
N LEU A 385 11.28 14.74 3.81
CA LEU A 385 11.74 13.81 4.85
C LEU A 385 12.02 12.42 4.29
N ILE A 386 12.98 11.74 4.90
CA ILE A 386 13.32 10.34 4.66
C ILE A 386 13.37 9.65 6.02
N GLY A 387 12.62 8.56 6.18
CA GLY A 387 12.65 7.74 7.39
C GLY A 387 13.56 6.52 7.23
N MET A 388 14.29 6.13 8.26
CA MET A 388 15.04 4.88 8.27
C MET A 388 14.33 3.84 9.12
N ILE A 389 14.14 2.65 8.54
CA ILE A 389 13.58 1.46 9.18
C ILE A 389 14.76 0.59 9.62
N GLU A 390 15.03 0.62 10.93
CA GLU A 390 16.28 0.11 11.53
C GLU A 390 16.01 -0.71 12.79
N SER A 391 14.76 -1.05 13.06
CA SER A 391 14.35 -1.85 14.21
C SER A 391 13.13 -2.72 13.85
N PRO A 392 12.89 -3.84 14.56
CA PRO A 392 11.68 -4.63 14.39
C PRO A 392 10.40 -3.80 14.60
N LYS A 393 10.44 -2.88 15.56
CA LYS A 393 9.32 -1.98 15.88
C LYS A 393 9.02 -1.01 14.74
N SER A 394 10.03 -0.37 14.16
CA SER A 394 9.86 0.50 12.98
C SER A 394 9.31 -0.28 11.78
N LEU A 395 9.75 -1.53 11.58
CA LEU A 395 9.22 -2.39 10.51
C LEU A 395 7.73 -2.71 10.71
N LEU A 396 7.33 -3.13 11.92
CA LEU A 396 5.93 -3.48 12.21
C LEU A 396 4.99 -2.27 12.11
N ASN A 397 5.45 -1.09 12.56
CA ASN A 397 4.67 0.15 12.55
C ASN A 397 4.65 0.86 11.18
N MET A 398 5.40 0.36 10.19
CA MET A 398 5.65 1.08 8.95
C MET A 398 4.37 1.45 8.18
N THR A 399 3.35 0.59 8.21
CA THR A 399 2.05 0.84 7.58
C THR A 399 1.32 2.04 8.16
N ASP A 400 1.25 2.13 9.48
CA ASP A 400 0.58 3.24 10.17
C ASP A 400 1.39 4.52 10.03
N LEU A 401 2.71 4.42 10.15
CA LEU A 401 3.63 5.53 9.94
C LEU A 401 3.45 6.13 8.53
N CYS A 402 3.43 5.31 7.46
CA CYS A 402 3.24 5.80 6.09
C CYS A 402 1.84 6.39 5.86
N LYS A 403 0.82 5.84 6.52
CA LYS A 403 -0.55 6.35 6.44
C LYS A 403 -0.68 7.73 7.08
N GLU A 404 -0.13 7.90 8.28
CA GLU A 404 -0.19 9.14 9.05
C GLU A 404 0.74 10.21 8.47
N ALA A 405 1.89 9.80 7.90
CA ALA A 405 2.83 10.70 7.21
C ALA A 405 2.19 11.49 6.05
N LYS A 406 1.04 11.05 5.50
CA LYS A 406 0.27 11.82 4.51
C LYS A 406 -0.25 13.17 5.04
N GLN A 407 -0.32 13.33 6.37
CA GLN A 407 -0.79 14.56 7.02
C GLN A 407 0.33 15.58 7.23
N LEU A 408 1.60 15.17 7.04
CA LEU A 408 2.75 16.06 7.15
C LEU A 408 2.70 17.15 6.08
N LYS A 409 3.03 18.37 6.47
CA LYS A 409 3.22 19.51 5.57
C LYS A 409 4.56 19.39 4.83
N ILE A 410 5.58 18.83 5.48
CA ILE A 410 6.85 18.47 4.87
C ILE A 410 6.74 17.00 4.44
N PRO A 411 6.71 16.70 3.14
CA PRO A 411 6.36 15.37 2.67
C PRO A 411 7.45 14.35 2.98
N LEU A 412 7.04 13.17 3.43
CA LEU A 412 7.87 11.97 3.47
C LEU A 412 7.96 11.38 2.05
N VAL A 413 9.18 11.16 1.55
CA VAL A 413 9.40 10.77 0.13
C VAL A 413 10.04 9.41 -0.05
N ALA A 414 10.79 8.95 0.95
CA ALA A 414 11.51 7.68 0.89
C ALA A 414 11.62 7.04 2.27
N MET A 415 11.76 5.72 2.26
CA MET A 415 12.20 4.95 3.42
C MET A 415 13.49 4.20 3.08
N VAL A 416 14.38 4.10 4.05
CA VAL A 416 15.69 3.44 3.94
C VAL A 416 15.78 2.27 4.90
N PHE A 417 16.28 1.12 4.45
CA PHE A 417 16.45 -0.06 5.31
C PHE A 417 17.83 -0.07 5.98
N GLY A 418 17.92 0.22 7.28
CA GLY A 418 19.16 0.06 8.05
C GLY A 418 19.29 -1.37 8.56
N SER A 419 19.88 -2.26 7.74
CA SER A 419 19.94 -3.69 8.06
C SER A 419 20.73 -4.01 9.31
N ASP A 420 21.80 -3.27 9.57
CA ASP A 420 22.77 -3.64 10.59
C ASP A 420 22.22 -3.32 11.99
N ASP A 421 21.66 -2.12 12.19
CA ASP A 421 20.88 -1.76 13.39
C ASP A 421 19.63 -2.63 13.56
N TYR A 422 18.96 -2.98 12.46
CA TYR A 422 17.80 -3.88 12.50
C TYR A 422 18.20 -5.25 13.03
N CYS A 423 19.30 -5.82 12.53
CA CYS A 423 19.84 -7.08 13.00
C CYS A 423 20.30 -6.98 14.46
N ALA A 424 20.98 -5.90 14.83
CA ALA A 424 21.39 -5.67 16.21
C ALA A 424 20.18 -5.63 17.17
N SER A 425 19.11 -4.95 16.77
CA SER A 425 17.86 -4.82 17.53
C SER A 425 17.09 -6.15 17.66
N LEU A 426 17.31 -7.09 16.74
CA LEU A 426 16.81 -8.47 16.86
C LEU A 426 17.62 -9.34 17.86
N GLY A 427 18.70 -8.81 18.44
CA GLY A 427 19.58 -9.55 19.35
C GLY A 427 20.68 -10.37 18.64
N LYS A 428 21.08 -9.98 17.42
CA LYS A 428 22.15 -10.67 16.67
C LYS A 428 23.55 -10.19 17.04
N CYS A 429 24.52 -11.11 17.12
CA CYS A 429 25.93 -10.78 17.30
C CYS A 429 26.61 -10.51 15.94
N PRO A 430 27.52 -9.52 15.86
CA PRO A 430 28.22 -9.14 14.63
C PRO A 430 29.26 -10.15 14.10
N THR A 431 29.49 -11.30 14.75
CA THR A 431 30.63 -12.18 14.44
C THR A 431 30.24 -13.37 13.55
N PRO A 432 31.06 -13.71 12.53
CA PRO A 432 30.91 -14.95 11.79
C PRO A 432 31.50 -16.08 12.62
N ILE A 433 30.70 -16.66 13.52
CA ILE A 433 31.04 -17.97 14.08
C ILE A 433 30.52 -19.03 13.10
N VAL A 434 31.43 -19.89 12.69
CA VAL A 434 31.27 -20.94 11.67
C VAL A 434 30.17 -21.95 12.05
N THR A 435 29.32 -22.29 11.06
CA THR A 435 28.38 -23.45 10.94
C THR A 435 27.25 -23.56 11.97
N VAL A 436 25.99 -23.87 11.61
CA VAL A 436 25.50 -25.03 10.85
C VAL A 436 24.25 -24.66 10.03
N SER A 437 24.16 -25.24 8.85
CA SER A 437 23.06 -25.20 7.89
C SER A 437 21.71 -25.63 8.49
N VAL A 438 20.64 -24.91 8.10
CA VAL A 438 19.23 -25.35 8.12
C VAL A 438 18.65 -25.69 9.51
N LEU A 439 17.93 -24.74 10.12
CA LEU A 439 16.59 -25.04 10.64
C LEU A 439 15.76 -23.78 10.89
N HIS A 440 14.47 -23.91 10.55
CA HIS A 440 13.42 -22.94 10.82
C HIS A 440 13.39 -22.49 12.28
N ILE A 441 12.96 -21.24 12.49
CA ILE A 441 12.48 -20.69 13.76
C ILE A 441 11.59 -21.72 14.46
N TYR A 442 12.06 -22.37 15.52
CA TYR A 442 11.22 -23.00 16.53
C TYR A 442 11.97 -23.06 17.87
N LEU A 443 11.30 -22.51 18.89
CA LEU A 443 11.18 -23.01 20.26
C LEU A 443 12.47 -23.43 20.99
N SER A 444 12.70 -22.85 22.17
CA SER A 444 13.67 -23.33 23.15
C SER A 444 13.45 -24.82 23.47
N ILE A 445 14.22 -25.73 22.87
CA ILE A 445 14.25 -27.13 23.29
C ILE A 445 15.29 -27.26 24.39
N VAL A 446 14.80 -27.43 25.63
CA VAL A 446 15.62 -27.86 26.76
C VAL A 446 15.85 -29.36 26.62
N PHE A 447 17.08 -29.77 26.30
CA PHE A 447 17.47 -31.18 26.44
C PHE A 447 17.81 -31.45 27.90
N PHE A 448 16.96 -32.22 28.58
CA PHE A 448 17.36 -32.88 29.82
C PHE A 448 18.23 -34.09 29.45
N THR A 449 19.49 -34.07 29.85
CA THR A 449 20.30 -35.30 29.95
C THR A 449 20.39 -35.68 31.42
N ASP A 450 20.41 -36.99 31.71
CA ASP A 450 20.45 -37.58 33.07
C ASP A 450 21.68 -37.18 33.92
N ALA A 451 22.54 -36.29 33.42
CA ALA A 451 23.74 -35.80 34.08
C ALA A 451 23.63 -34.35 34.62
N GLY A 452 22.45 -33.73 34.62
CA GLY A 452 22.21 -32.49 35.39
C GLY A 452 22.92 -31.22 34.90
N ILE A 453 23.35 -31.16 33.63
CA ILE A 453 23.90 -29.93 33.05
C ILE A 453 22.80 -29.22 32.26
N VAL A 454 22.24 -28.14 32.84
CA VAL A 454 21.43 -27.17 32.10
C VAL A 454 22.40 -26.21 31.41
N GLN A 455 22.74 -26.49 30.15
CA GLN A 455 23.49 -25.56 29.33
C GLN A 455 22.51 -24.67 28.57
N THR A 456 22.26 -23.48 29.09
CA THR A 456 21.49 -22.44 28.40
C THR A 456 22.27 -21.97 27.17
N PHE A 457 21.98 -22.54 26.00
CA PHE A 457 22.41 -21.94 24.74
C PHE A 457 21.55 -20.70 24.50
N LEU A 458 22.11 -19.52 24.77
CA LEU A 458 21.60 -18.28 24.21
C LEU A 458 21.82 -18.38 22.70
N ALA A 459 20.77 -18.77 21.96
CA ALA A 459 20.80 -18.85 20.51
C ALA A 459 20.96 -17.44 19.94
N CYS A 460 22.20 -17.01 19.79
CA CYS A 460 22.50 -15.79 19.08
C CYS A 460 22.31 -16.08 17.60
N VAL A 461 21.35 -15.40 16.96
CA VAL A 461 21.12 -15.59 15.53
C VAL A 461 22.31 -14.97 14.80
N THR A 462 23.14 -15.81 14.20
CA THR A 462 24.32 -15.38 13.43
C THR A 462 23.90 -14.80 12.08
N HIS A 463 24.81 -14.07 11.43
CA HIS A 463 24.64 -13.68 10.03
C HIS A 463 24.66 -14.92 9.13
N SER A 464 23.65 -15.07 8.28
CA SER A 464 23.72 -16.09 7.23
C SER A 464 24.64 -15.59 6.10
N VAL A 465 25.37 -16.51 5.46
CA VAL A 465 26.29 -16.20 4.35
C VAL A 465 25.56 -15.47 3.19
N GLY A 466 24.24 -15.60 3.09
CA GLY A 466 23.38 -14.92 2.10
C GLY A 466 22.52 -13.78 2.63
N ARG A 467 22.66 -13.34 3.89
CA ARG A 467 21.76 -12.37 4.56
C ARG A 467 20.27 -12.71 4.43
N GLU A 468 19.92 -14.00 4.45
CA GLU A 468 18.55 -14.48 4.28
C GLU A 468 17.58 -13.92 5.33
N GLU A 469 18.08 -13.57 6.51
CA GLU A 469 17.31 -12.89 7.56
C GLU A 469 16.72 -11.55 7.10
N THR A 470 17.33 -10.90 6.11
CA THR A 470 16.86 -9.63 5.57
C THR A 470 15.78 -9.82 4.49
N ASN A 471 15.51 -11.06 4.06
CA ASN A 471 14.58 -11.32 2.96
C ASN A 471 13.15 -10.90 3.25
N PHE A 472 12.66 -11.21 4.45
CA PHE A 472 11.32 -10.80 4.89
C PHE A 472 11.24 -9.26 5.02
N PRO A 473 12.08 -8.59 5.85
CA PRO A 473 11.96 -7.15 6.03
C PRO A 473 12.13 -6.39 4.71
N ARG A 474 13.05 -6.82 3.82
CA ARG A 474 13.23 -6.18 2.51
C ARG A 474 11.98 -6.24 1.62
N ARG A 475 11.36 -7.42 1.52
CA ARG A 475 10.14 -7.62 0.73
C ARG A 475 8.93 -6.91 1.34
N TYR A 476 8.82 -6.92 2.67
CA TYR A 476 7.75 -6.23 3.37
C TYR A 476 7.86 -4.71 3.18
N MET A 477 9.04 -4.15 3.42
CA MET A 477 9.29 -2.72 3.31
C MET A 477 9.02 -2.18 1.90
N VAL A 478 9.52 -2.86 0.85
CA VAL A 478 9.27 -2.40 -0.51
C VAL A 478 7.77 -2.41 -0.85
N THR A 479 7.04 -3.44 -0.38
CA THR A 479 5.58 -3.53 -0.58
C THR A 479 4.87 -2.34 0.06
N VAL A 480 5.17 -2.03 1.31
CA VAL A 480 4.58 -0.89 2.03
C VAL A 480 4.94 0.43 1.36
N CYS A 481 6.22 0.68 1.06
CA CYS A 481 6.65 1.90 0.38
C CYS A 481 5.88 2.14 -0.93
N LYS A 482 5.79 1.11 -1.79
CA LYS A 482 5.10 1.25 -3.08
C LYS A 482 3.59 1.47 -2.92
N ALA A 483 2.96 0.84 -1.92
CA ALA A 483 1.55 1.06 -1.62
C ALA A 483 1.25 2.53 -1.25
N TYR A 484 2.19 3.21 -0.60
CA TYR A 484 2.08 4.62 -0.21
C TYR A 484 2.77 5.60 -1.17
N GLY A 485 3.28 5.14 -2.31
CA GLY A 485 3.94 6.00 -3.31
C GLY A 485 5.34 6.49 -2.91
N LEU A 486 5.97 5.88 -1.90
CA LEU A 486 7.30 6.22 -1.42
C LEU A 486 8.40 5.50 -2.20
N ALA A 487 9.58 6.09 -2.27
CA ALA A 487 10.78 5.38 -2.67
C ALA A 487 11.23 4.41 -1.56
N ALA A 488 11.70 3.22 -1.95
CA ALA A 488 12.32 2.28 -1.03
C ALA A 488 13.81 2.24 -1.33
N VAL A 489 14.66 2.36 -0.31
CA VAL A 489 16.12 2.35 -0.46
C VAL A 489 16.68 1.17 0.33
N ASP A 490 17.45 0.34 -0.37
CA ASP A 490 17.92 -0.94 0.10
C ASP A 490 19.11 -0.80 1.06
N MET A 491 19.40 -1.87 1.80
CA MET A 491 20.44 -1.91 2.82
C MET A 491 21.85 -1.61 2.31
N VAL A 492 22.71 -1.16 3.24
CA VAL A 492 24.15 -1.03 3.00
C VAL A 492 24.79 -2.40 2.75
N ASP A 493 25.84 -2.41 1.94
CA ASP A 493 26.74 -3.54 1.81
C ASP A 493 28.14 -3.12 2.26
N THR A 494 28.68 -3.83 3.25
CA THR A 494 29.94 -3.49 3.91
C THR A 494 31.13 -4.27 3.36
N ASP A 495 30.90 -5.34 2.59
CA ASP A 495 31.97 -6.13 1.98
C ASP A 495 32.48 -5.46 0.69
N LEU A 496 33.46 -4.58 0.87
CA LEU A 496 34.11 -3.87 -0.23
C LEU A 496 35.10 -4.75 -1.03
N ALA A 497 35.40 -5.96 -0.56
CA ALA A 497 36.28 -6.89 -1.26
C ALA A 497 35.50 -7.70 -2.31
N ASN A 498 34.23 -8.00 -2.05
CA ASN A 498 33.38 -8.81 -2.91
C ASN A 498 32.33 -8.01 -3.69
N MET A 499 32.78 -7.26 -4.69
CA MET A 499 31.90 -6.45 -5.54
C MET A 499 30.92 -7.28 -6.40
N ASP A 500 31.20 -8.56 -6.64
CA ASP A 500 30.27 -9.44 -7.36
C ASP A 500 29.05 -9.80 -6.51
N SER A 501 29.25 -10.01 -5.20
CA SER A 501 28.14 -10.15 -4.24
C SER A 501 27.31 -8.86 -4.19
N PHE A 502 27.99 -7.71 -4.14
CA PHE A 502 27.34 -6.40 -4.16
C PHE A 502 26.44 -6.23 -5.40
N ARG A 503 26.95 -6.53 -6.60
CA ARG A 503 26.19 -6.42 -7.86
C ARG A 503 24.95 -7.31 -7.84
N LYS A 504 25.07 -8.57 -7.43
CA LYS A 504 23.92 -9.48 -7.28
C LYS A 504 22.89 -8.96 -6.29
N ASN A 505 23.35 -8.34 -5.20
CA ASN A 505 22.46 -7.74 -4.19
C ASN A 505 21.72 -6.52 -4.74
N CYS A 506 22.38 -5.66 -5.52
CA CYS A 506 21.76 -4.55 -6.24
C CYS A 506 20.73 -5.02 -7.26
N GLU A 507 21.08 -6.02 -8.08
CA GLU A 507 20.16 -6.63 -9.05
C GLU A 507 18.92 -7.21 -8.36
N PHE A 508 19.12 -7.97 -7.28
CA PHE A 508 18.02 -8.51 -6.50
C PHE A 508 17.14 -7.41 -5.89
N GLY A 509 17.74 -6.36 -5.31
CA GLY A 509 17.02 -5.21 -4.77
C GLY A 509 16.15 -4.52 -5.85
N SER A 510 16.74 -4.29 -7.02
CA SER A 510 16.04 -3.72 -8.19
C SER A 510 14.87 -4.61 -8.64
N GLN A 511 15.08 -5.93 -8.72
CA GLN A 511 14.06 -6.91 -9.12
C GLN A 511 12.85 -6.95 -8.18
N ILE A 512 13.06 -6.83 -6.86
CA ILE A 512 11.97 -6.81 -5.88
C ILE A 512 11.32 -5.42 -5.73
N GLY A 513 11.85 -4.40 -6.43
CA GLY A 513 11.23 -3.09 -6.58
C GLY A 513 11.87 -1.97 -5.76
N TYR A 514 13.04 -2.16 -5.14
CA TYR A 514 13.76 -1.04 -4.52
C TYR A 514 14.10 0.04 -5.57
N SER A 515 14.01 1.29 -5.15
CA SER A 515 14.33 2.45 -5.99
C SER A 515 15.83 2.75 -6.04
N GLY A 516 16.60 2.25 -5.07
CA GLY A 516 18.04 2.42 -4.97
C GLY A 516 18.62 1.77 -3.73
N LYS A 517 19.87 2.12 -3.41
CA LYS A 517 20.64 1.49 -2.32
C LYS A 517 21.55 2.47 -1.59
N GLN A 518 21.82 2.17 -0.32
CA GLN A 518 22.81 2.86 0.50
C GLN A 518 24.23 2.47 0.10
N LEU A 519 25.10 3.48 -0.06
CA LEU A 519 26.49 3.33 -0.51
C LEU A 519 27.43 4.05 0.46
N ILE A 520 28.56 3.41 0.73
CA ILE A 520 29.59 3.91 1.67
C ILE A 520 30.96 4.09 1.00
N HIS A 521 31.11 3.61 -0.24
CA HIS A 521 32.37 3.66 -0.96
C HIS A 521 32.19 3.98 -2.45
N PRO A 522 33.03 4.84 -3.09
CA PRO A 522 32.84 5.25 -4.49
C PRO A 522 32.79 4.10 -5.50
N LYS A 523 33.48 2.99 -5.23
CA LYS A 523 33.44 1.77 -6.06
C LYS A 523 32.04 1.16 -6.21
N GLN A 524 31.11 1.48 -5.31
CA GLN A 524 29.75 0.97 -5.33
C GLN A 524 28.82 1.79 -6.23
N LEU A 525 29.21 3.00 -6.64
CA LEU A 525 28.33 3.95 -7.34
C LEU A 525 27.89 3.43 -8.70
N GLU A 526 28.85 3.02 -9.52
CA GLU A 526 28.59 2.57 -10.88
C GLU A 526 27.65 1.35 -10.90
N ASP A 527 28.01 0.29 -10.16
CA ASP A 527 27.20 -0.93 -10.08
C ASP A 527 25.78 -0.66 -9.53
N ALA A 528 25.63 0.22 -8.53
CA ALA A 528 24.31 0.58 -8.00
C ALA A 528 23.50 1.39 -9.01
N ASN A 529 24.07 2.45 -9.57
CA ASN A 529 23.38 3.31 -10.53
C ASN A 529 22.95 2.53 -11.78
N ILE A 530 23.78 1.60 -12.27
CA ILE A 530 23.41 0.70 -13.37
C ILE A 530 22.23 -0.20 -12.96
N ALA A 531 22.30 -0.88 -11.81
CA ALA A 531 21.29 -1.84 -11.39
C ALA A 531 19.90 -1.20 -11.13
N PHE A 532 19.86 0.03 -10.64
CA PHE A 532 18.62 0.76 -10.35
C PHE A 532 18.19 1.71 -11.48
N SER A 533 18.93 1.74 -12.61
CA SER A 533 18.50 2.45 -13.80
C SER A 533 17.51 1.61 -14.62
N PRO A 534 16.55 2.25 -15.30
CA PRO A 534 15.59 1.54 -16.13
C PRO A 534 16.28 0.87 -17.32
N ASN A 535 15.89 -0.37 -17.63
CA ASN A 535 16.45 -1.10 -18.76
C ASN A 535 16.18 -0.36 -20.09
N PRO A 536 17.20 -0.04 -20.90
CA PRO A 536 17.03 0.72 -22.15
C PRO A 536 16.02 0.11 -23.12
N LYS A 537 15.95 -1.23 -23.21
CA LYS A 537 14.98 -1.93 -24.06
C LYS A 537 13.54 -1.73 -23.57
N LEU A 538 13.34 -1.78 -22.25
CA LEU A 538 12.03 -1.52 -21.65
C LEU A 538 11.65 -0.04 -21.78
N VAL A 539 12.62 0.88 -21.71
CA VAL A 539 12.37 2.31 -21.94
C VAL A 539 11.91 2.54 -23.37
N ALA A 540 12.59 1.98 -24.38
CA ALA A 540 12.18 2.10 -25.77
C ALA A 540 10.76 1.55 -26.01
N TRP A 541 10.46 0.37 -25.46
CA TRP A 541 9.11 -0.20 -25.47
C TRP A 541 8.08 0.71 -24.78
N ALA A 542 8.42 1.28 -23.62
CA ALA A 542 7.52 2.16 -22.89
C ALA A 542 7.25 3.48 -23.62
N ILE A 543 8.23 4.03 -24.33
CA ILE A 543 8.05 5.21 -25.19
C ILE A 543 7.03 4.88 -26.29
N ALA A 544 7.27 3.79 -27.04
CA ALA A 544 6.38 3.36 -28.12
C ALA A 544 4.96 3.07 -27.61
N LEU A 545 4.82 2.47 -26.43
CA LEU A 545 3.52 2.22 -25.81
C LEU A 545 2.79 3.52 -25.44
N VAL A 546 3.50 4.51 -24.89
CA VAL A 546 2.92 5.80 -24.51
C VAL A 546 2.46 6.59 -25.74
N GLU A 547 3.23 6.53 -26.83
CA GLU A 547 2.86 7.14 -28.12
C GLU A 547 1.60 6.46 -28.70
N ALA A 548 1.60 5.13 -28.78
CA ALA A 548 0.44 4.36 -29.24
C ALA A 548 -0.82 4.61 -28.39
N ALA A 549 -0.67 4.75 -27.08
CA ALA A 549 -1.77 5.10 -26.18
C ALA A 549 -2.31 6.52 -26.44
N ALA A 550 -1.45 7.48 -26.76
CA ALA A 550 -1.86 8.84 -27.11
C ALA A 550 -2.65 8.88 -28.42
N GLU A 551 -2.20 8.14 -29.44
CA GLU A 551 -2.90 8.00 -30.73
C GLU A 551 -4.26 7.28 -30.58
N ALA A 552 -4.31 6.21 -29.79
CA ALA A 552 -5.55 5.49 -29.48
C ALA A 552 -6.56 6.37 -28.71
N SER A 553 -6.07 7.28 -27.88
CA SER A 553 -6.89 8.27 -27.17
C SER A 553 -7.49 9.31 -28.11
N ALA A 554 -6.72 9.78 -29.10
CA ALA A 554 -7.16 10.75 -30.09
C ALA A 554 -8.22 10.18 -31.06
N SER A 555 -8.16 8.88 -31.36
CA SER A 555 -9.04 8.20 -32.32
C SER A 555 -10.38 7.69 -31.73
N ARG A 556 -10.73 8.02 -30.48
CA ARG A 556 -11.87 7.46 -29.72
C ARG A 556 -11.83 5.94 -29.47
N ALA A 557 -10.78 5.23 -29.89
CA ALA A 557 -10.59 3.81 -29.61
C ALA A 557 -10.38 3.55 -28.10
N LEU A 558 -9.79 4.49 -27.37
CA LEU A 558 -9.58 4.37 -25.92
C LEU A 558 -10.86 4.54 -25.07
N ALA A 559 -12.01 4.83 -25.69
CA ALA A 559 -13.31 4.82 -25.00
C ALA A 559 -13.68 3.42 -24.49
N ALA A 560 -13.07 2.36 -25.03
CA ALA A 560 -13.26 0.96 -24.62
C ALA A 560 -12.46 0.56 -23.37
N GLY A 561 -11.58 1.43 -22.84
CA GLY A 561 -10.82 1.18 -21.61
C GLY A 561 -9.54 0.33 -21.74
N ALA A 562 -9.37 -0.38 -22.85
CA ALA A 562 -8.16 -1.15 -23.20
C ALA A 562 -7.91 -1.12 -24.72
N PHE A 563 -6.67 -1.28 -25.17
CA PHE A 563 -6.31 -1.39 -26.59
C PHE A 563 -5.20 -2.41 -26.80
N THR A 564 -5.02 -2.89 -28.04
CA THR A 564 -3.97 -3.88 -28.36
C THR A 564 -2.69 -3.17 -28.81
N PHE A 565 -1.55 -3.53 -28.22
CA PHE A 565 -0.22 -3.09 -28.63
C PHE A 565 0.70 -4.31 -28.71
N GLU A 566 1.42 -4.47 -29.83
CA GLU A 566 2.32 -5.61 -30.06
C GLU A 566 1.70 -6.99 -29.75
N GLY A 567 0.42 -7.17 -30.11
CA GLY A 567 -0.31 -8.43 -29.89
C GLY A 567 -0.78 -8.67 -28.44
N HIS A 568 -0.55 -7.72 -27.53
CA HIS A 568 -0.97 -7.80 -26.13
C HIS A 568 -2.07 -6.78 -25.84
N MET A 569 -3.03 -7.16 -24.99
CA MET A 569 -4.03 -6.23 -24.48
C MET A 569 -3.39 -5.35 -23.42
N ILE A 570 -3.47 -4.04 -23.62
CA ILE A 570 -2.95 -3.02 -22.71
C ILE A 570 -4.10 -2.34 -22.01
N ASP A 571 -4.00 -2.26 -20.68
CA ASP A 571 -4.91 -1.53 -19.82
C ASP A 571 -4.30 -0.21 -19.33
N ARG A 572 -5.09 0.57 -18.59
CA ARG A 572 -4.64 1.85 -18.01
C ARG A 572 -3.46 1.68 -17.03
N PRO A 573 -3.45 0.70 -16.11
CA PRO A 573 -2.28 0.41 -15.27
C PRO A 573 -0.97 0.25 -16.05
N THR A 574 -0.93 -0.54 -17.13
CA THR A 574 0.29 -0.74 -17.94
C THR A 574 0.77 0.57 -18.56
N ILE A 575 -0.15 1.40 -19.07
CA ILE A 575 0.20 2.74 -19.60
C ILE A 575 0.83 3.60 -18.50
N ARG A 576 0.27 3.61 -17.28
CA ARG A 576 0.83 4.39 -16.15
C ARG A 576 2.23 3.91 -15.77
N GLN A 577 2.47 2.60 -15.81
CA GLN A 577 3.81 2.04 -15.56
C GLN A 577 4.80 2.49 -16.63
N ALA A 578 4.42 2.42 -17.91
CA ALA A 578 5.24 2.90 -19.02
C ALA A 578 5.54 4.40 -18.90
N GLN A 579 4.55 5.24 -18.59
CA GLN A 579 4.75 6.68 -18.34
C GLN A 579 5.72 6.95 -17.19
N ARG A 580 5.65 6.17 -16.09
CA ARG A 580 6.61 6.27 -14.98
C ARG A 580 8.02 5.90 -15.44
N LEU A 581 8.16 4.83 -16.23
CA LEU A 581 9.44 4.39 -16.75
C LEU A 581 10.09 5.45 -17.66
N VAL A 582 9.30 6.05 -18.56
CA VAL A 582 9.76 7.13 -19.45
C VAL A 582 10.19 8.36 -18.65
N ARG A 583 9.44 8.75 -17.63
CA ARG A 583 9.81 9.88 -16.75
C ARG A 583 11.13 9.61 -16.02
N MET A 584 11.29 8.43 -15.44
CA MET A 584 12.55 8.01 -14.81
C MET A 584 13.71 8.04 -15.81
N ALA A 585 13.51 7.53 -17.03
CA ALA A 585 14.55 7.55 -18.06
C ALA A 585 14.94 8.98 -18.44
N LYS A 586 13.98 9.90 -18.57
CA LYS A 586 14.26 11.32 -18.84
C LYS A 586 15.14 11.94 -17.76
N LEU A 587 14.86 11.68 -16.49
CA LEU A 587 15.69 12.16 -15.38
C LEU A 587 17.13 11.64 -15.48
N VAL A 588 17.30 10.34 -15.73
CA VAL A 588 18.62 9.71 -15.91
C VAL A 588 19.39 10.30 -17.10
N HIS A 589 18.72 10.61 -18.22
CA HIS A 589 19.39 11.16 -19.41
C HIS A 589 19.55 12.69 -19.38
N SER A 590 18.81 13.39 -18.52
CA SER A 590 19.02 14.82 -18.24
C SER A 590 20.23 15.09 -17.32
N SER A 591 21.03 14.05 -17.02
CA SER A 591 22.08 14.02 -16.01
C SER A 591 23.49 14.30 -16.52
#